data_AF-A0A2E4H884-F1
#
_entry.id   AF-A0A2E4H884-F1
#
_cell.length_a   1.000
_cell.length_b   1.000
_cell.length_c   1.000
_cell.angle_alpha   90.00
_cell.angle_beta   90.00
_cell.angle_gamma   90.00
#
_symmetry.space_group_name_H-M   'P 1'
#
loop_
_entity.id
_entity.type
_entity.pdbx_description
1 polymer ?
#
loop_
_entity_poly.entity_id
_entity_poly.type
_entity_poly.pdbx_seq_one_letter_code
_entity_poly.pdbx_strand_id
1 'polypeptide(L)'
;MRHDRRLILSLALLLAALVISACSSSSQSDSGVARVDKPQVSEPAIKSAGPSNPKSDTTARLSSTSDKTETNQTTADLTDEQITTNFTVCLRDHGTNIPDPELNADGSVDLGTLKESFDVGPKDSRSSKALEECLPLLAGATFSQGANEEDEIQLQDDLLAFIQCLRDEGIDVPDPDFSGDPRAGMGAVKESLKGASGRVERSMNLCNENVFGAGKSTK
;
A
#
# COMPACT_ATOMS: atom_id res chain seq x y z
N MET A 1 -19.83 43.77 -29.78
CA MET A 1 -21.31 43.82 -29.63
C MET A 1 -22.09 42.90 -30.57
N ARG A 2 -21.85 42.85 -31.89
CA ARG A 2 -22.59 41.92 -32.80
C ARG A 2 -22.04 40.48 -32.79
N HIS A 3 -20.74 40.30 -32.55
CA HIS A 3 -20.12 38.97 -32.42
C HIS A 3 -20.45 38.30 -31.08
N ASP A 4 -20.47 39.08 -29.99
CA ASP A 4 -20.82 38.57 -28.66
C ASP A 4 -22.27 38.02 -28.62
N ARG A 5 -23.21 38.70 -29.28
CA ARG A 5 -24.60 38.21 -29.40
C ARG A 5 -24.72 36.93 -30.22
N ARG A 6 -23.88 36.74 -31.24
CA ARG A 6 -23.86 35.50 -32.03
C ARG A 6 -23.24 34.34 -31.24
N LEU A 7 -22.17 34.61 -30.49
CA LEU A 7 -21.50 33.64 -29.62
C LEU A 7 -22.43 33.17 -28.49
N ILE A 8 -23.15 34.10 -27.86
CA ILE A 8 -24.12 33.78 -26.79
C ILE A 8 -25.30 32.98 -27.35
N LEU A 9 -25.82 33.34 -28.53
CA LEU A 9 -26.90 32.59 -29.18
C LEU A 9 -26.46 31.17 -29.57
N SER A 10 -25.23 30.99 -30.08
CA SER A 10 -24.71 29.64 -30.39
C SER A 10 -24.49 28.79 -29.14
N LEU A 11 -24.02 29.39 -28.05
CA LEU A 11 -23.78 28.68 -26.78
C LEU A 11 -25.11 28.25 -26.14
N ALA A 12 -26.14 29.10 -26.20
CA ALA A 12 -27.48 28.77 -25.72
C ALA A 12 -28.14 27.65 -26.54
N LEU A 13 -27.93 27.62 -27.85
CA LEU A 13 -28.44 26.57 -28.74
C LEU A 13 -27.75 25.22 -28.49
N LEU A 14 -26.44 25.22 -28.21
CA LEU A 14 -25.67 24.03 -27.85
C LEU A 14 -26.08 23.46 -26.49
N LEU A 15 -26.37 24.31 -25.50
CA LEU A 15 -26.84 23.86 -24.17
C LEU A 15 -28.27 23.31 -24.20
N ALA A 16 -29.14 23.82 -25.07
CA ALA A 16 -30.50 23.30 -25.23
C ALA A 16 -30.55 21.91 -25.91
N ALA A 17 -29.52 21.54 -26.67
CA ALA A 17 -29.43 20.23 -27.34
C ALA A 17 -28.96 19.09 -26.41
N LEU A 18 -28.45 19.40 -25.22
CA LEU A 18 -27.88 18.41 -24.29
C LEU A 18 -28.89 17.78 -23.32
N VAL A 19 -30.18 18.12 -23.40
CA VAL A 19 -31.20 17.72 -22.40
C VAL A 19 -32.17 16.63 -22.90
N ILE A 20 -31.96 16.02 -24.07
CA ILE A 20 -32.91 15.01 -24.62
C ILE A 20 -32.25 13.66 -24.94
N SER A 21 -31.39 13.15 -24.07
CA SER A 21 -30.96 11.73 -24.18
C SER A 21 -30.64 11.07 -22.84
N ALA A 22 -31.67 10.91 -22.00
CA ALA A 22 -31.68 9.88 -20.97
C ALA A 22 -33.11 9.38 -20.75
N CYS A 23 -33.57 8.50 -21.65
CA CYS A 23 -34.71 7.64 -21.39
C CYS A 23 -34.22 6.38 -20.64
N SER A 24 -34.77 6.19 -19.43
CA SER A 24 -35.32 4.94 -18.91
C SER A 24 -34.52 3.64 -19.10
N SER A 25 -33.87 3.17 -18.03
CA SER A 25 -33.64 1.73 -17.78
C SER A 25 -34.30 1.32 -16.46
N SER A 26 -35.55 0.89 -16.56
CA SER A 26 -36.16 -0.04 -15.62
C SER A 26 -35.60 -1.44 -15.89
N SER A 27 -35.13 -2.18 -14.87
CA SER A 27 -35.56 -3.56 -14.58
C SER A 27 -34.72 -4.19 -13.45
N GLN A 28 -35.45 -4.78 -12.51
CA GLN A 28 -35.08 -5.64 -11.40
C GLN A 28 -33.84 -6.52 -11.60
N SER A 29 -32.94 -6.51 -10.61
CA SER A 29 -32.02 -7.62 -10.36
C SER A 29 -32.58 -8.46 -9.22
N ASP A 30 -33.05 -9.64 -9.58
CA ASP A 30 -33.48 -10.72 -8.71
C ASP A 30 -32.27 -11.26 -7.94
N SER A 31 -32.26 -11.12 -6.62
CA SER A 31 -31.21 -11.69 -5.76
C SER A 31 -31.49 -13.18 -5.55
N GLY A 32 -31.00 -13.99 -6.48
CA GLY A 32 -30.98 -15.44 -6.35
C GLY A 32 -30.01 -15.88 -5.25
N VAL A 33 -30.50 -16.10 -4.03
CA VAL A 33 -29.79 -16.86 -3.01
C VAL A 33 -30.19 -18.33 -3.15
N ALA A 34 -29.24 -19.18 -3.53
CA ALA A 34 -29.40 -20.63 -3.55
C ALA A 34 -29.72 -21.12 -2.13
N ARG A 35 -30.95 -21.63 -1.93
CA ARG A 35 -31.28 -22.41 -0.73
C ARG A 35 -30.60 -23.76 -0.86
N VAL A 36 -29.75 -24.09 0.11
CA VAL A 36 -29.26 -25.45 0.29
C VAL A 36 -30.45 -26.31 0.69
N ASP A 37 -30.86 -27.19 -0.21
CA ASP A 37 -31.82 -28.25 0.04
C ASP A 37 -31.40 -29.05 1.27
N LYS A 38 -32.31 -29.11 2.25
CA LYS A 38 -32.21 -29.97 3.43
C LYS A 38 -32.68 -31.36 3.02
N PRO A 39 -31.83 -32.41 3.03
CA PRO A 39 -32.31 -33.76 2.79
C PRO A 39 -33.19 -34.20 3.96
N GLN A 40 -34.48 -34.34 3.68
CA GLN A 40 -35.41 -35.14 4.47
C GLN A 40 -34.94 -36.59 4.41
N VAL A 41 -34.49 -37.13 5.55
CA VAL A 41 -34.37 -38.58 5.74
C VAL A 41 -35.19 -38.94 6.97
N SER A 42 -36.44 -39.31 6.65
CA SER A 42 -37.22 -40.42 7.19
C SER A 42 -36.85 -40.93 8.59
N GLU A 43 -37.77 -40.72 9.52
CA GLU A 43 -37.95 -41.52 10.74
C GLU A 43 -37.88 -43.03 10.45
N PRO A 44 -37.22 -43.78 11.34
CA PRO A 44 -37.82 -45.00 11.82
C PRO A 44 -37.89 -45.02 13.35
N ALA A 45 -39.01 -45.55 13.83
CA ALA A 45 -39.40 -45.67 15.22
C ALA A 45 -38.36 -46.41 16.09
N ILE A 46 -38.04 -45.85 17.26
CA ILE A 46 -37.34 -46.55 18.33
C ILE A 46 -38.30 -46.70 19.52
N LYS A 47 -38.73 -47.94 19.76
CA LYS A 47 -39.40 -48.36 21.00
C LYS A 47 -38.38 -48.44 22.13
N SER A 48 -38.80 -47.95 23.29
CA SER A 48 -38.15 -47.96 24.60
C SER A 48 -37.85 -49.37 25.15
N ALA A 49 -36.63 -49.57 25.68
CA ALA A 49 -36.34 -50.24 26.95
C ALA A 49 -34.82 -50.14 27.29
N GLY A 50 -34.46 -49.64 28.48
CA GLY A 50 -33.12 -49.85 29.10
C GLY A 50 -33.12 -51.12 29.99
N PRO A 51 -32.18 -51.30 30.95
CA PRO A 51 -30.86 -50.69 31.17
C PRO A 51 -29.73 -51.73 31.51
N SER A 52 -28.44 -51.31 31.58
CA SER A 52 -27.37 -51.72 32.54
C SER A 52 -25.91 -51.71 32.00
N ASN A 53 -24.99 -51.23 32.86
CA ASN A 53 -23.52 -51.01 32.78
C ASN A 53 -22.66 -52.31 32.73
N PRO A 54 -21.28 -52.31 32.77
CA PRO A 54 -20.23 -51.37 32.30
C PRO A 54 -18.97 -52.05 31.63
N LYS A 55 -18.02 -51.21 31.17
CA LYS A 55 -16.54 -51.41 31.09
C LYS A 55 -15.91 -52.14 29.88
N SER A 56 -15.09 -51.41 29.11
CA SER A 56 -13.69 -51.79 28.78
C SER A 56 -12.97 -50.67 28.03
N ASP A 57 -11.78 -50.34 28.53
CA ASP A 57 -10.79 -49.45 27.94
C ASP A 57 -10.35 -49.91 26.55
N THR A 58 -10.21 -48.97 25.60
CA THR A 58 -9.19 -49.07 24.54
C THR A 58 -8.81 -47.66 24.10
N THR A 59 -7.59 -47.28 24.46
CA THR A 59 -6.85 -46.13 23.96
C THR A 59 -6.62 -46.26 22.44
N ALA A 60 -7.15 -45.32 21.65
CA ALA A 60 -6.76 -45.12 20.26
C ALA A 60 -6.42 -43.65 20.03
N ARG A 61 -5.12 -43.38 20.11
CA ARG A 61 -4.43 -42.19 19.63
C ARG A 61 -4.73 -42.02 18.14
N LEU A 62 -5.47 -40.99 17.77
CA LEU A 62 -5.52 -40.51 16.39
C LEU A 62 -4.76 -39.18 16.32
N SER A 63 -3.60 -39.26 15.68
CA SER A 63 -2.76 -38.13 15.33
C SER A 63 -3.55 -37.14 14.50
N SER A 64 -3.73 -35.93 15.03
CA SER A 64 -4.06 -34.75 14.23
C SER A 64 -2.85 -34.44 13.36
N THR A 65 -2.83 -34.94 12.12
CA THR A 65 -2.08 -34.30 11.05
C THR A 65 -2.82 -33.00 10.73
N SER A 66 -2.55 -31.96 11.53
CA SER A 66 -2.70 -30.59 11.03
C SER A 66 -1.63 -30.46 9.97
N ASP A 67 -2.11 -30.60 8.74
CA ASP A 67 -1.45 -30.18 7.52
C ASP A 67 -1.02 -28.73 7.73
N LYS A 68 0.21 -28.55 8.20
CA LYS A 68 0.92 -27.29 8.17
C LYS A 68 1.27 -27.11 6.70
N THR A 69 0.32 -26.60 5.94
CA THR A 69 0.56 -26.14 4.59
C THR A 69 1.45 -24.91 4.72
N GLU A 70 2.74 -25.16 4.91
CA GLU A 70 3.85 -24.27 4.61
C GLU A 70 3.66 -23.88 3.14
N THR A 71 2.91 -22.79 2.95
CA THR A 71 2.83 -22.11 1.67
C THR A 71 4.17 -21.43 1.51
N ASN A 72 5.11 -22.19 0.97
CA ASN A 72 6.31 -21.67 0.34
C ASN A 72 5.87 -21.00 -0.97
N GLN A 73 5.03 -19.96 -0.87
CA GLN A 73 4.70 -19.12 -2.00
C GLN A 73 5.93 -18.25 -2.25
N THR A 74 6.59 -18.56 -3.35
CA THR A 74 7.63 -17.70 -3.89
C THR A 74 7.00 -16.33 -4.11
N THR A 75 7.65 -15.27 -3.64
CA THR A 75 7.21 -13.87 -3.67
C THR A 75 6.90 -13.32 -5.08
N ALA A 76 7.06 -14.14 -6.12
CA ALA A 76 6.87 -13.79 -7.53
C ALA A 76 5.43 -13.95 -8.05
N ASP A 77 4.53 -14.63 -7.33
CA ASP A 77 3.14 -14.87 -7.75
C ASP A 77 2.09 -14.03 -6.98
N LEU A 78 2.52 -13.19 -6.04
CA LEU A 78 1.59 -12.39 -5.21
C LEU A 78 1.20 -11.08 -5.91
N THR A 79 -0.06 -10.68 -5.76
CA THR A 79 -0.54 -9.35 -6.18
C THR A 79 -0.06 -8.26 -5.21
N ASP A 80 -0.02 -7.01 -5.66
CA ASP A 80 0.32 -5.85 -4.80
C ASP A 80 -0.58 -5.76 -3.55
N GLU A 81 -1.87 -6.11 -3.67
CA GLU A 81 -2.81 -6.23 -2.54
C GLU A 81 -2.34 -7.28 -1.53
N GLN A 82 -2.00 -8.49 -2.00
CA GLN A 82 -1.57 -9.59 -1.13
C GLN A 82 -0.23 -9.25 -0.45
N ILE A 83 0.70 -8.67 -1.20
CA ILE A 83 1.99 -8.24 -0.68
C ILE A 83 1.81 -7.20 0.42
N THR A 84 0.98 -6.19 0.16
CA THR A 84 0.72 -5.11 1.12
C THR A 84 -0.07 -5.61 2.33
N THR A 85 -1.01 -6.53 2.13
CA THR A 85 -1.74 -7.18 3.24
C THR A 85 -0.80 -7.99 4.12
N ASN A 86 0.12 -8.75 3.53
CA ASN A 86 1.12 -9.49 4.30
C ASN A 86 2.01 -8.55 5.13
N PHE A 87 2.36 -7.40 4.56
CA PHE A 87 3.10 -6.36 5.25
C PHE A 87 2.32 -5.74 6.42
N THR A 88 1.04 -5.37 6.25
CA THR A 88 0.22 -4.81 7.34
C THR A 88 -0.09 -5.85 8.42
N VAL A 89 -0.28 -7.12 8.04
CA VAL A 89 -0.42 -8.25 8.97
C VAL A 89 0.83 -8.40 9.83
N CYS A 90 2.02 -8.41 9.21
CA CYS A 90 3.29 -8.46 9.95
C CYS A 90 3.39 -7.33 10.97
N LEU A 91 3.06 -6.09 10.57
CA LEU A 91 3.07 -4.95 11.48
C LEU A 91 2.10 -5.09 12.65
N ARG A 92 0.91 -5.64 12.42
CA ARG A 92 -0.07 -5.97 13.47
C ARG A 92 0.45 -7.03 14.43
N ASP A 93 1.15 -8.04 13.94
CA ASP A 93 1.79 -9.07 14.77
C ASP A 93 2.87 -8.47 15.69
N HIS A 94 3.53 -7.40 15.23
CA HIS A 94 4.43 -6.59 16.04
C HIS A 94 3.72 -5.54 16.94
N GLY A 95 2.39 -5.55 16.98
CA GLY A 95 1.57 -4.69 17.83
C GLY A 95 1.28 -3.31 17.24
N THR A 96 1.53 -3.09 15.96
CA THR A 96 1.17 -1.84 15.26
C THR A 96 -0.22 -2.01 14.67
N ASN A 97 -1.23 -1.33 15.24
CA ASN A 97 -2.61 -1.47 14.81
C ASN A 97 -2.91 -0.66 13.53
N ILE A 98 -2.57 -1.25 12.38
CA ILE A 98 -2.81 -0.70 11.05
C ILE A 98 -3.88 -1.54 10.33
N PRO A 99 -4.89 -0.91 9.71
CA PRO A 99 -5.89 -1.61 8.91
C PRO A 99 -5.27 -2.26 7.65
N ASP A 100 -6.03 -3.13 7.01
CA ASP A 100 -5.66 -3.68 5.70
C ASP A 100 -5.64 -2.58 4.63
N PRO A 101 -4.82 -2.72 3.58
CA PRO A 101 -4.76 -1.73 2.51
C PRO A 101 -6.10 -1.61 1.79
N GLU A 102 -6.53 -0.38 1.55
CA GLU A 102 -7.64 -0.12 0.65
C GLU A 102 -7.17 -0.17 -0.81
N LEU A 103 -8.10 -0.41 -1.73
CA LEU A 103 -7.83 -0.45 -3.17
C LEU A 103 -8.50 0.72 -3.87
N ASN A 104 -7.81 1.28 -4.87
CA ASN A 104 -8.36 2.22 -5.83
C ASN A 104 -9.35 1.53 -6.77
N ALA A 105 -10.09 2.33 -7.55
CA ALA A 105 -11.07 1.82 -8.52
C ALA A 105 -10.44 0.98 -9.65
N ASP A 106 -9.15 1.15 -9.91
CA ASP A 106 -8.38 0.37 -10.89
C ASP A 106 -7.79 -0.92 -10.29
N GLY A 107 -8.03 -1.20 -9.00
CA GLY A 107 -7.52 -2.35 -8.28
C GLY A 107 -6.10 -2.21 -7.75
N SER A 108 -5.45 -1.04 -7.93
CA SER A 108 -4.17 -0.74 -7.30
C SER A 108 -4.34 -0.45 -5.80
N VAL A 109 -3.29 -0.63 -5.01
CA VAL A 109 -3.29 -0.28 -3.59
C VAL A 109 -3.36 1.23 -3.41
N ASP A 110 -4.25 1.69 -2.53
CA ASP A 110 -4.28 3.09 -2.10
C ASP A 110 -3.15 3.37 -1.09
N LEU A 111 -2.00 3.77 -1.63
CA LEU A 111 -0.82 4.13 -0.84
C LEU A 111 -1.04 5.39 0.02
N GLY A 112 -1.97 6.27 -0.34
CA GLY A 112 -2.28 7.49 0.41
C GLY A 112 -2.95 7.14 1.74
N THR A 113 -4.05 6.41 1.67
CA THR A 113 -4.79 5.92 2.86
C THR A 113 -3.91 5.00 3.71
N LEU A 114 -3.10 4.15 3.07
CA LEU A 114 -2.13 3.31 3.78
C LEU A 114 -1.12 4.17 4.55
N LYS A 115 -0.54 5.22 3.93
CA LYS A 115 0.41 6.12 4.61
C LYS A 115 -0.23 6.83 5.80
N GLU A 116 -1.45 7.35 5.66
CA GLU A 116 -2.17 8.01 6.75
C GLU A 116 -2.37 7.09 7.96
N SER A 117 -2.56 5.79 7.73
CA SER A 117 -2.70 4.81 8.81
C SER A 117 -1.45 4.69 9.70
N PHE A 118 -0.26 4.97 9.16
CA PHE A 118 0.99 5.00 9.95
C PHE A 118 1.13 6.27 10.79
N ASP A 119 0.51 7.39 10.36
CA ASP A 119 0.60 8.67 11.08
C ASP A 119 -0.32 8.73 12.32
N VAL A 120 -1.36 7.89 12.36
CA VAL A 120 -2.29 7.77 13.49
C VAL A 120 -1.77 6.79 14.58
N GLY A 121 -0.74 5.99 14.26
CA GLY A 121 -0.18 4.98 15.16
C GLY A 121 0.87 5.50 16.16
N PRO A 122 1.19 4.72 17.23
CA PRO A 122 2.28 5.05 18.14
C PRO A 122 3.62 5.11 17.40
N LYS A 123 4.29 6.26 17.36
CA LYS A 123 5.66 6.41 16.86
C LYS A 123 6.67 6.04 17.96
N ASP A 124 6.65 4.78 18.38
CA ASP A 124 7.57 4.25 19.39
C ASP A 124 8.65 3.33 18.78
N SER A 125 9.64 2.95 19.59
CA SER A 125 10.75 2.11 19.13
C SER A 125 10.32 0.71 18.69
N ARG A 126 9.15 0.22 19.12
CA ARG A 126 8.58 -1.07 18.67
C ARG A 126 8.14 -0.96 17.22
N SER A 127 7.49 0.14 16.84
CA SER A 127 7.06 0.36 15.44
C SER A 127 8.23 0.53 14.48
N SER A 128 9.34 1.17 14.90
CA SER A 128 10.55 1.25 14.07
C SER A 128 11.18 -0.13 13.81
N LYS A 129 11.26 -0.97 14.85
CA LYS A 129 11.77 -2.35 14.71
C LYS A 129 10.85 -3.23 13.87
N ALA A 130 9.54 -3.11 14.08
CA ALA A 130 8.53 -3.80 13.28
C ALA A 130 8.68 -3.48 11.79
N LEU A 131 8.89 -2.19 11.46
CA LEU A 131 9.09 -1.76 10.09
C LEU A 131 10.34 -2.40 9.48
N GLU A 132 11.47 -2.40 10.19
CA GLU A 132 12.71 -3.04 9.72
C GLU A 132 12.52 -4.54 9.40
N GLU A 133 11.78 -5.26 10.24
CA GLU A 133 11.53 -6.71 10.06
C GLU A 133 10.49 -7.00 8.96
N CYS A 134 9.49 -6.14 8.78
CA CYS A 134 8.40 -6.37 7.82
C CYS A 134 8.66 -5.78 6.42
N LEU A 135 9.53 -4.76 6.29
CA LEU A 135 9.84 -4.10 4.99
C LEU A 135 10.22 -5.06 3.84
N PRO A 136 11.00 -6.14 4.06
CA PRO A 136 11.36 -7.07 2.99
C PRO A 136 10.17 -7.72 2.27
N LEU A 137 9.00 -7.78 2.93
CA LEU A 137 7.77 -8.33 2.31
C LEU A 137 7.34 -7.52 1.09
N LEU A 138 7.65 -6.23 1.05
CA LEU A 138 7.26 -5.33 -0.05
C LEU A 138 8.10 -5.48 -1.32
N ALA A 139 9.20 -6.25 -1.30
CA ALA A 139 10.15 -6.32 -2.41
C ALA A 139 9.55 -6.79 -3.75
N GLY A 140 8.44 -7.54 -3.70
CA GLY A 140 7.73 -8.02 -4.89
C GLY A 140 6.67 -7.05 -5.43
N ALA A 141 6.31 -6.00 -4.70
CA ALA A 141 5.20 -5.13 -5.08
C ALA A 141 5.56 -4.23 -6.26
N THR A 142 4.65 -4.07 -7.21
CA THR A 142 4.86 -3.24 -8.42
C THR A 142 5.15 -1.79 -8.06
N PHE A 143 4.46 -1.24 -7.05
CA PHE A 143 4.75 0.13 -6.57
C PHE A 143 6.12 0.27 -5.89
N SER A 144 6.69 -0.81 -5.34
CA SER A 144 8.07 -0.80 -4.84
C SER A 144 9.09 -0.73 -5.98
N GLN A 145 8.66 -1.14 -7.19
CA GLN A 145 9.45 -1.05 -8.41
C GLN A 145 9.25 0.30 -9.14
N GLY A 146 8.21 1.08 -8.82
CA GLY A 146 7.96 2.41 -9.39
C GLY A 146 9.01 3.47 -9.03
N ALA A 147 9.83 3.24 -8.00
CA ALA A 147 11.06 4.01 -7.77
C ALA A 147 12.13 3.80 -8.87
N ASN A 148 11.90 2.87 -9.81
CA ASN A 148 12.80 2.61 -10.94
C ASN A 148 12.36 3.31 -12.24
N GLU A 149 11.19 3.95 -12.29
CA GLU A 149 10.79 4.84 -13.41
C GLU A 149 11.16 6.31 -13.13
N GLU A 150 12.13 6.49 -12.24
CA GLU A 150 12.77 7.78 -12.04
C GLU A 150 13.75 8.01 -13.19
N ASP A 151 13.72 9.19 -13.79
CA ASP A 151 14.75 9.58 -14.75
C ASP A 151 16.08 9.65 -13.98
N GLU A 152 16.93 8.66 -14.20
CA GLU A 152 18.22 8.50 -13.52
C GLU A 152 19.11 9.74 -13.70
N ILE A 153 19.00 10.42 -14.85
CA ILE A 153 19.76 11.65 -15.12
C ILE A 153 19.20 12.78 -14.25
N GLN A 154 17.87 12.94 -14.23
CA GLN A 154 17.23 13.94 -13.38
C GLN A 154 17.54 13.71 -11.90
N LEU A 155 17.54 12.46 -11.46
CA LEU A 155 17.89 12.09 -10.08
C LEU A 155 19.33 12.48 -9.75
N GLN A 156 20.29 12.20 -10.64
CA GLN A 156 21.69 12.59 -10.45
C GLN A 156 21.85 14.11 -10.36
N ASP A 157 21.19 14.84 -11.24
CA ASP A 157 21.19 16.31 -11.24
C ASP A 157 20.60 16.88 -9.95
N ASP A 158 19.48 16.33 -9.48
CA ASP A 158 18.84 16.73 -8.23
C ASP A 158 19.73 16.42 -7.03
N LEU A 159 20.35 15.23 -6.98
CA LEU A 159 21.30 14.88 -5.92
C LEU A 159 22.50 15.82 -5.91
N LEU A 160 23.06 16.17 -7.07
CA LEU A 160 24.16 17.14 -7.15
C LEU A 160 23.71 18.55 -6.69
N ALA A 161 22.52 18.99 -7.08
CA ALA A 161 21.95 20.26 -6.64
C ALA A 161 21.73 20.28 -5.11
N PHE A 162 21.34 19.15 -4.53
CA PHE A 162 21.20 18.99 -3.09
C PHE A 162 22.56 19.11 -2.37
N ILE A 163 23.60 18.43 -2.87
CA ILE A 163 24.97 18.56 -2.33
C ILE A 163 25.49 19.98 -2.45
N GLN A 164 25.27 20.63 -3.60
CA GLN A 164 25.66 22.02 -3.80
C GLN A 164 24.96 22.94 -2.79
N CYS A 165 23.66 22.77 -2.57
CA CYS A 165 22.91 23.55 -1.57
C CYS A 165 23.49 23.37 -0.16
N LEU A 166 23.85 22.15 0.23
CA LEU A 166 24.50 21.90 1.53
C LEU A 166 25.84 22.65 1.64
N ARG A 167 26.65 22.65 0.58
CA ARG A 167 27.90 23.41 0.53
C ARG A 167 27.67 24.91 0.62
N ASP A 168 26.64 25.43 -0.04
CA ASP A 168 26.25 26.85 0.03
C ASP A 168 25.76 27.25 1.43
N GLU A 169 25.07 26.33 2.12
CA GLU A 169 24.71 26.45 3.54
C GLU A 169 25.92 26.33 4.48
N GLY A 170 27.12 26.09 3.93
CA GLY A 170 28.38 25.98 4.65
C GLY A 170 28.55 24.63 5.36
N ILE A 171 28.02 23.57 4.78
CA ILE A 171 28.21 22.18 5.20
C ILE A 171 29.09 21.51 4.14
N ASP A 172 30.33 21.18 4.51
CA ASP A 172 31.28 20.57 3.60
C ASP A 172 30.97 19.07 3.44
N VAL A 173 30.54 18.70 2.23
CA VAL A 173 30.19 17.34 1.85
C VAL A 173 30.81 17.00 0.49
N PRO A 174 31.31 15.77 0.31
CA PRO A 174 31.83 15.32 -0.97
C PRO A 174 30.72 15.21 -2.01
N ASP A 175 31.09 15.15 -3.29
CA ASP A 175 30.14 14.84 -4.34
C ASP A 175 29.79 13.34 -4.34
N PRO A 176 28.59 12.96 -4.83
CA PRO A 176 28.18 11.56 -4.92
C PRO A 176 28.93 10.82 -6.05
N ASP A 177 29.13 9.51 -5.88
CA ASP A 177 29.70 8.64 -6.92
C ASP A 177 28.59 7.90 -7.67
N PHE A 178 28.33 8.32 -8.91
CA PHE A 178 27.29 7.73 -9.77
C PHE A 178 27.81 6.62 -10.71
N SER A 179 28.95 5.99 -10.41
CA SER A 179 29.43 4.83 -11.18
C SER A 179 28.55 3.57 -11.04
N GLY A 180 27.60 3.58 -10.11
CA GLY A 180 26.59 2.54 -9.90
C GLY A 180 25.22 3.17 -9.61
N ASP A 181 24.44 2.55 -8.72
CA ASP A 181 23.14 3.09 -8.31
C ASP A 181 23.27 4.53 -7.75
N PRO A 182 22.55 5.53 -8.30
CA PRO A 182 22.71 6.92 -7.88
C PRO A 182 22.44 7.18 -6.40
N ARG A 183 21.53 6.42 -5.78
CA ARG A 183 21.23 6.54 -4.35
C ARG A 183 22.35 5.94 -3.50
N ALA A 184 22.93 4.83 -3.91
CA ALA A 184 24.11 4.25 -3.28
C ALA A 184 25.32 5.19 -3.37
N GLY A 185 25.41 5.98 -4.45
CA GLY A 185 26.44 7.01 -4.65
C GLY A 185 26.52 8.08 -3.54
N MET A 186 25.46 8.24 -2.76
CA MET A 186 25.40 9.15 -1.61
C MET A 186 26.12 8.63 -0.35
N GLY A 187 26.74 7.44 -0.41
CA GLY A 187 27.40 6.82 0.74
C GLY A 187 28.46 7.71 1.41
N ALA A 188 29.29 8.39 0.63
CA ALA A 188 30.33 9.30 1.15
C ALA A 188 29.71 10.54 1.82
N VAL A 189 28.67 11.11 1.21
CA VAL A 189 27.90 12.23 1.77
C VAL A 189 27.31 11.85 3.13
N LYS A 190 26.69 10.66 3.21
CA LYS A 190 26.09 10.16 4.46
C LYS A 190 27.11 10.03 5.58
N GLU A 191 28.31 9.53 5.28
CA GLU A 191 29.38 9.41 6.27
C GLU A 191 29.88 10.80 6.73
N SER A 192 30.00 11.77 5.82
CA SER A 192 30.37 13.16 6.17
C SER A 192 29.33 13.85 7.06
N LEU A 193 28.06 13.47 6.94
CA LEU A 193 26.95 14.05 7.72
C LEU A 193 26.67 13.30 9.03
N LYS A 194 27.42 12.24 9.31
CA LYS A 194 27.28 11.45 10.53
C LYS A 194 27.66 12.27 11.77
N GLY A 195 26.76 12.33 12.75
CA GLY A 195 26.93 13.20 13.92
C GLY A 195 26.51 14.66 13.68
N ALA A 196 25.67 14.90 12.67
CA ALA A 196 25.05 16.18 12.35
C ALA A 196 24.54 16.96 13.57
N SER A 197 24.95 18.23 13.66
CA SER A 197 24.39 19.19 14.63
C SER A 197 23.03 19.70 14.16
N GLY A 198 22.27 20.37 15.05
CA GLY A 198 20.98 20.97 14.66
C GLY A 198 21.08 22.02 13.53
N ARG A 199 22.27 22.53 13.21
CA ARG A 199 22.49 23.34 11.99
C ARG A 199 22.38 22.48 10.73
N VAL A 200 23.03 21.31 10.72
CA VAL A 200 23.03 20.40 9.57
C VAL A 200 21.62 19.92 9.25
N GLU A 201 20.85 19.55 10.27
CA GLU A 201 19.45 19.13 10.09
C GLU A 201 18.58 20.23 9.47
N ARG A 202 18.73 21.49 9.92
CA ARG A 202 17.97 22.62 9.34
C ARG A 202 18.33 22.86 7.87
N SER A 203 19.62 22.86 7.56
CA SER A 203 20.08 23.05 6.17
C SER A 203 19.70 21.86 5.28
N MET A 204 19.71 20.63 5.80
CA MET A 204 19.18 19.46 5.08
C MET A 204 17.71 19.64 4.73
N ASN A 205 16.87 20.04 5.68
CA ASN A 205 15.44 20.26 5.43
C ASN A 205 15.22 21.38 4.40
N LEU A 206 15.92 22.50 4.54
CA LEU A 206 15.89 23.60 3.57
C LEU A 206 16.28 23.14 2.17
N CYS A 207 17.42 22.44 2.05
CA CYS A 207 17.92 21.96 0.77
C CYS A 207 17.02 20.87 0.17
N ASN A 208 16.40 20.03 1.00
CA ASN A 208 15.44 19.04 0.57
C ASN A 208 14.16 19.68 0.03
N GLU A 209 13.60 20.66 0.73
CA GLU A 209 12.45 21.43 0.24
C GLU A 209 12.78 22.20 -1.04
N ASN A 210 13.99 22.77 -1.11
CA ASN A 210 14.44 23.43 -2.31
C ASN A 210 14.49 22.44 -3.48
N VAL A 211 15.24 21.35 -3.37
CA VAL A 211 15.49 20.44 -4.51
C VAL A 211 14.29 19.55 -4.84
N PHE A 212 13.70 18.92 -3.82
CA PHE A 212 12.70 17.86 -3.97
C PHE A 212 11.27 18.29 -3.56
N GLY A 213 11.08 19.54 -3.15
CA GLY A 213 9.76 20.05 -2.80
C GLY A 213 8.83 20.17 -4.01
N ALA A 214 7.57 19.80 -3.84
CA ALA A 214 6.53 19.96 -4.85
C ALA A 214 6.26 21.46 -5.10
N GLY A 215 6.96 22.05 -6.08
CA GLY A 215 6.77 23.48 -6.37
C GLY A 215 7.81 24.18 -7.23
N LYS A 216 8.86 23.51 -7.72
CA LYS A 216 9.82 24.14 -8.65
C LYS A 216 9.26 24.28 -10.07
N SER A 217 8.22 25.10 -10.20
CA SER A 217 7.99 25.87 -11.40
C SER A 217 8.90 27.10 -11.35
N THR A 218 9.86 27.14 -12.27
CA THR A 218 10.54 28.35 -12.78
C THR A 218 11.35 29.21 -11.80
N LYS A 219 12.65 29.35 -12.10
CA LYS A 219 13.17 30.66 -12.52
C LYS A 219 14.37 30.52 -13.44
#